data_AF-A0A8T1CV60-F1
#
_entry.id   AF-A0A8T1CV60-F1
#
_cell.length_a   1.000
_cell.length_b   1.000
_cell.length_c   1.000
_cell.angle_alpha   90.00
_cell.angle_beta   90.00
_cell.angle_gamma   90.00
#
_symmetry.space_group_name_H-M   'P 1'
#
loop_
_entity.id
_entity.type
_entity.pdbx_description
1 polymer ?
#
loop_
_entity_poly.entity_id
_entity_poly.type
_entity_poly.pdbx_seq_one_letter_code
_entity_poly.pdbx_strand_id
1 'polypeptide(L)'
;MADVSAEQDANGWHEVEQTLTALELPPVPPTSDPQRLLGYVLHILPRYTEMEMLATHLRLYASTLEQDMEQVKSHVRLLTREAAGEREKKLFLERYAAQVVKERNDLLHFRGSSRKKATAGASHFVWHNCCKKNTSHAMDLAPSILAFRGEKLQEATKQIEILQEEVRNQELLRKELDFLLKKTQREHDSKVAADRRHIQQLEKQILQRSALYSSLERKLYEVESVIAQHDKTKEEELSIVSNRIREAQAFNAQLEEENAALHEQVKGLSFDHDRLTELLEETTESKNLFAEQIDELTEKYQSLESEAEALRSEIDMLQSKDINDIRSQYAARIDRLQKDNAAREQNLRQEIDRVRQELKKRDESLAHTLSALQPTPKGISRHLPSGRTSGLESIPVSSNDAQWSDGIFDDDRQFESNGVGSSLSRSQLSVSHGSFDLSTSAGQNRFDLSKEQARIFQGARRSFQRSQ
;
A
#
# COMPACT_ATOMS: atom_id res chain seq x y z
N MET A 1 43.41 5.93 -94.36
CA MET A 1 42.08 6.38 -93.89
C MET A 1 41.29 5.21 -93.29
N ALA A 2 41.92 4.37 -92.46
CA ALA A 2 41.27 3.22 -91.83
C ALA A 2 41.28 3.29 -90.28
N ASP A 3 42.05 4.21 -89.68
CA ASP A 3 42.17 4.33 -88.21
C ASP A 3 41.16 5.27 -87.55
N VAL A 4 40.48 6.15 -88.31
CA VAL A 4 39.54 7.12 -87.71
C VAL A 4 38.18 6.48 -87.36
N SER A 5 37.84 5.35 -87.99
CA SER A 5 36.57 4.65 -87.73
C SER A 5 36.59 3.80 -86.46
N ALA A 6 37.74 3.26 -86.05
CA ALA A 6 37.84 2.40 -84.87
C ALA A 6 37.79 3.17 -83.54
N GLU A 7 38.28 4.42 -83.50
CA GLU A 7 38.22 5.27 -82.29
C GLU A 7 36.83 5.89 -82.05
N GLN A 8 36.01 6.06 -83.10
CA GLN A 8 34.63 6.56 -82.96
C GLN A 8 33.69 5.50 -82.37
N ASP A 9 33.86 4.23 -82.73
CA ASP A 9 33.00 3.14 -82.22
C ASP A 9 33.26 2.83 -80.73
N ALA A 10 34.51 2.92 -80.26
CA ALA A 10 34.85 2.68 -78.85
C ALA A 10 34.32 3.77 -77.89
N ASN A 11 34.28 5.03 -78.34
CA ASN A 11 33.76 6.14 -77.55
C ASN A 11 32.21 6.12 -77.44
N GLY A 12 31.51 5.65 -78.48
CA GLY A 12 30.05 5.53 -78.46
C GLY A 12 29.54 4.50 -77.45
N TRP A 13 30.22 3.36 -77.31
CA TRP A 13 29.85 2.33 -76.32
C TRP A 13 30.01 2.80 -74.87
N HIS A 14 31.07 3.56 -74.58
CA HIS A 14 31.26 4.13 -73.25
C HIS A 14 30.21 5.18 -72.89
N GLU A 15 29.75 5.97 -73.87
CA GLU A 15 28.67 6.94 -73.69
C GLU A 15 27.31 6.24 -73.43
N VAL A 16 27.06 5.13 -74.12
CA VAL A 16 25.89 4.26 -73.86
C VAL A 16 25.96 3.61 -72.47
N GLU A 17 27.13 3.14 -72.05
CA GLU A 17 27.32 2.53 -70.73
C GLU A 17 27.19 3.55 -69.58
N GLN A 18 27.70 4.77 -69.78
CA GLN A 18 27.53 5.89 -68.84
C GLN A 18 26.08 6.37 -68.74
N THR A 19 25.36 6.41 -69.87
CA THR A 19 23.93 6.77 -69.85
C THR A 19 23.08 5.67 -69.20
N LEU A 20 23.41 4.38 -69.40
CA LEU A 20 22.73 3.27 -68.73
C LEU A 20 23.00 3.22 -67.23
N THR A 21 24.22 3.53 -66.78
CA THR A 21 24.55 3.65 -65.34
C THR A 21 23.96 4.89 -64.69
N ALA A 22 23.78 6.00 -65.43
CA ALA A 22 23.11 7.20 -64.95
C ALA A 22 21.59 7.01 -64.71
N LEU A 23 20.98 5.97 -65.30
CA LEU A 23 19.56 5.64 -65.17
C LEU A 23 19.24 4.74 -63.96
N GLU A 24 20.23 4.38 -63.13
CA GLU A 24 19.97 3.62 -61.91
C GLU A 24 19.09 4.43 -60.92
N LEU A 25 17.97 3.82 -60.51
CA LEU A 25 17.10 4.40 -59.51
C LEU A 25 17.68 4.18 -58.10
N PRO A 26 17.64 5.21 -57.22
CA PRO A 26 18.07 5.05 -55.84
C PRO A 26 17.24 3.98 -55.11
N PRO A 27 17.78 3.31 -54.07
CA PRO A 27 17.05 2.30 -53.32
C PRO A 27 15.84 2.91 -52.60
N VAL A 28 14.73 2.15 -52.58
CA VAL A 28 13.49 2.58 -51.92
C VAL A 28 13.74 2.80 -50.42
N PRO A 29 13.41 3.98 -49.86
CA PRO A 29 13.58 4.24 -48.45
C PRO A 29 12.62 3.38 -47.60
N PRO A 30 12.98 3.06 -46.34
CA PRO A 30 12.11 2.30 -45.44
C PRO A 30 10.76 3.01 -45.24
N THR A 31 9.67 2.25 -45.29
CA THR A 31 8.27 2.70 -45.33
C THR A 31 7.73 3.34 -44.04
N SER A 32 8.59 3.68 -43.10
CA SER A 32 8.20 4.22 -41.80
C SER A 32 7.68 5.66 -41.83
N ASP A 33 7.90 6.40 -42.92
CA ASP A 33 7.47 7.80 -43.07
C ASP A 33 6.88 8.07 -44.48
N PRO A 34 5.58 8.44 -44.59
CA PRO A 34 4.93 8.71 -45.86
C PRO A 34 5.47 9.96 -46.59
N GLN A 35 6.00 10.95 -45.86
CA GLN A 35 6.57 12.15 -46.49
C GLN A 35 7.88 11.83 -47.21
N ARG A 36 8.68 10.95 -46.62
CA ARG A 36 9.92 10.44 -47.23
C ARG A 36 9.65 9.60 -48.48
N LEU A 37 8.57 8.82 -48.48
CA LEU A 37 8.14 8.03 -49.63
C LEU A 37 7.64 8.92 -50.77
N LEU A 38 6.86 9.96 -50.47
CA LEU A 38 6.42 10.96 -51.45
C LEU A 38 7.62 11.72 -52.05
N GLY A 39 8.57 12.15 -51.22
CA GLY A 39 9.79 12.81 -51.69
C GLY A 39 10.63 11.90 -52.60
N TYR A 40 10.73 10.61 -52.28
CA TYR A 40 11.37 9.62 -53.14
C TYR A 40 10.65 9.47 -54.48
N VAL A 41 9.32 9.33 -54.48
CA VAL A 41 8.52 9.23 -55.72
C VAL A 41 8.74 10.45 -56.62
N LEU A 42 8.67 11.66 -56.06
CA LEU A 42 8.90 12.90 -56.81
C LEU A 42 10.33 13.00 -57.36
N HIS A 43 11.31 12.44 -56.65
CA HIS A 43 12.71 12.40 -57.09
C HIS A 43 12.94 11.42 -58.25
N ILE A 44 12.29 10.24 -58.22
CA ILE A 44 12.47 9.22 -59.25
C ILE A 44 11.59 9.41 -60.48
N LEU A 45 10.45 10.12 -60.37
CA LEU A 45 9.46 10.26 -61.44
C LEU A 45 10.06 10.78 -62.75
N PRO A 46 10.90 11.85 -62.76
CA PRO A 46 11.50 12.35 -64.01
C PRO A 46 12.41 11.30 -64.66
N ARG A 47 13.28 10.67 -63.88
CA ARG A 47 14.19 9.61 -64.37
C ARG A 47 13.44 8.38 -64.88
N TYR A 48 12.39 7.98 -64.18
CA TYR A 48 11.52 6.88 -64.63
C TYR A 48 10.85 7.21 -65.97
N THR A 49 10.39 8.45 -66.14
CA THR A 49 9.77 8.91 -67.39
C THR A 49 10.79 8.92 -68.54
N GLU A 50 12.03 9.36 -68.27
CA GLU A 50 13.14 9.29 -69.24
C GLU A 50 13.47 7.85 -69.64
N MET A 51 13.52 6.92 -68.68
CA MET A 51 13.73 5.50 -68.97
C MET A 51 12.61 4.91 -69.85
N GLU A 52 11.35 5.22 -69.55
CA GLU A 52 10.20 4.76 -70.35
C GLU A 52 10.21 5.35 -71.77
N MET A 53 10.57 6.63 -71.89
CA MET A 53 10.73 7.29 -73.19
C MET A 53 11.88 6.67 -74.00
N LEU A 54 13.01 6.39 -73.37
CA LEU A 54 14.14 5.71 -74.01
C LEU A 54 13.77 4.27 -74.43
N ALA A 55 13.07 3.53 -73.57
CA ALA A 55 12.59 2.18 -73.87
C ALA A 55 11.58 2.16 -75.03
N THR A 56 10.72 3.18 -75.14
CA THR A 56 9.79 3.31 -76.28
C THR A 56 10.54 3.71 -77.56
N HIS A 57 11.51 4.63 -77.49
CA HIS A 57 12.34 5.03 -78.62
C HIS A 57 13.15 3.85 -79.18
N LEU A 58 13.80 3.06 -78.32
CA LEU A 58 14.54 1.86 -78.72
C LEU A 58 13.63 0.80 -79.36
N ARG A 59 12.41 0.61 -78.85
CA ARG A 59 11.43 -0.30 -79.46
C ARG A 59 11.02 0.15 -80.87
N LEU A 60 10.78 1.44 -81.07
CA LEU A 60 10.47 2.00 -82.39
C LEU A 60 11.65 1.88 -83.34
N TYR A 61 12.86 2.20 -82.88
CA TYR A 61 14.08 2.08 -83.67
C TYR A 61 14.35 0.63 -84.11
N ALA A 62 14.18 -0.33 -83.20
CA ALA A 62 14.29 -1.75 -83.53
C ALA A 62 13.26 -2.18 -84.59
N SER A 63 12.00 -1.73 -84.47
CA SER A 63 10.96 -2.01 -85.47
C SER A 63 11.29 -1.42 -86.85
N THR A 64 11.87 -0.22 -86.90
CA THR A 64 12.31 0.40 -88.16
C THR A 64 13.45 -0.39 -88.79
N LEU A 65 14.45 -0.79 -88.00
CA LEU A 65 15.56 -1.62 -88.48
C LEU A 65 15.06 -2.98 -89.01
N GLU A 66 14.08 -3.60 -88.37
CA GLU A 66 13.47 -4.84 -88.87
C GLU A 66 12.78 -4.63 -90.23
N GLN A 67 12.08 -3.51 -90.40
CA GLN A 67 11.43 -3.16 -91.65
C GLN A 67 12.47 -2.90 -92.77
N ASP A 68 13.53 -2.15 -92.48
CA ASP A 68 14.60 -1.87 -93.44
C ASP A 68 15.34 -3.15 -93.84
N MET A 69 15.58 -4.06 -92.89
CA MET A 69 16.17 -5.36 -93.17
C MET A 69 15.26 -6.20 -94.09
N GLU A 70 13.93 -6.21 -93.89
CA GLU A 70 13.02 -6.94 -94.79
C GLU A 70 12.98 -6.31 -96.19
N GLN A 71 13.10 -4.97 -96.29
CA GLN A 71 13.24 -4.29 -97.58
C GLN A 71 14.52 -4.72 -98.30
N VAL A 72 15.66 -4.75 -97.61
CA VAL A 72 16.94 -5.23 -98.18
C VAL A 72 16.81 -6.69 -98.63
N LYS A 73 16.23 -7.57 -97.80
CA LYS A 73 15.97 -8.97 -98.17
C LYS A 73 15.10 -9.07 -99.42
N SER A 74 14.06 -8.24 -99.54
CA SER A 74 13.19 -8.21 -100.72
C SER A 74 13.94 -7.76 -101.97
N HIS A 75 14.83 -6.76 -101.86
CA HIS A 75 15.64 -6.24 -102.94
C HIS A 75 16.68 -7.27 -103.42
N VAL A 76 17.36 -7.94 -102.48
CA VAL A 76 18.29 -9.04 -102.79
C VAL A 76 17.57 -10.19 -103.52
N ARG A 77 16.35 -10.57 -103.08
CA ARG A 77 15.54 -11.58 -103.77
C ARG A 77 15.22 -11.18 -105.21
N LEU A 78 14.92 -9.90 -105.45
CA LEU A 78 14.62 -9.35 -106.78
C LEU A 78 15.87 -9.37 -107.67
N LEU A 79 16.98 -8.80 -107.21
CA LEU A 79 18.26 -8.80 -107.95
C LEU A 79 18.74 -10.22 -108.27
N THR A 80 18.53 -11.17 -107.35
CA THR A 80 18.87 -12.58 -107.59
C THR A 80 18.06 -13.17 -108.74
N ARG A 81 16.75 -12.87 -108.82
CA ARG A 81 15.89 -13.32 -109.93
C ARG A 81 16.27 -12.67 -111.25
N GLU A 82 16.53 -11.36 -111.25
CA GLU A 82 16.96 -10.63 -112.45
C GLU A 82 18.31 -11.14 -112.96
N ALA A 83 19.27 -11.35 -112.06
CA ALA A 83 20.56 -11.95 -112.41
C ALA A 83 20.40 -13.37 -112.97
N ALA A 84 19.49 -14.19 -112.43
CA ALA A 84 19.17 -15.50 -112.99
C ALA A 84 18.59 -15.40 -114.41
N GLY A 85 17.63 -14.50 -114.62
CA GLY A 85 17.04 -14.24 -115.94
C GLY A 85 18.06 -13.73 -116.96
N GLU A 86 18.99 -12.87 -116.56
CA GLU A 86 20.09 -12.42 -117.44
C GLU A 86 21.09 -13.54 -117.74
N ARG A 87 21.38 -14.44 -116.79
CA ARG A 87 22.19 -15.65 -117.07
C ARG A 87 21.50 -16.54 -118.10
N GLU A 88 20.19 -16.75 -117.99
CA GLU A 88 19.41 -17.52 -118.97
C GLU A 88 19.41 -16.89 -120.35
N LYS A 89 19.22 -15.56 -120.44
CA LYS A 89 19.31 -14.81 -121.70
C LYS A 89 20.71 -14.89 -122.31
N LYS A 90 21.76 -14.79 -121.49
CA LYS A 90 23.14 -14.98 -121.93
C LYS A 90 23.34 -16.38 -122.51
N LEU A 91 22.95 -17.43 -121.79
CA LEU A 91 23.03 -18.82 -122.26
C LEU A 91 22.23 -19.05 -123.55
N PHE A 92 21.03 -18.46 -123.65
CA PHE A 92 20.22 -18.51 -124.86
C PHE A 92 20.94 -17.84 -126.03
N LEU A 93 21.49 -16.64 -125.85
CA LEU A 93 22.21 -15.92 -126.90
C LEU A 93 23.50 -16.65 -127.31
N GLU A 94 24.23 -17.24 -126.36
CA GLU A 94 25.40 -18.09 -126.65
C GLU A 94 25.01 -19.31 -127.47
N ARG A 95 23.91 -20.01 -127.11
CA ARG A 95 23.37 -21.13 -127.89
C ARG A 95 22.89 -20.70 -129.27
N TYR A 96 22.20 -19.57 -129.36
CA TYR A 96 21.70 -19.01 -130.62
C TYR A 96 22.85 -18.61 -131.54
N ALA A 97 23.86 -17.89 -131.02
CA ALA A 97 25.06 -17.54 -131.77
C ALA A 97 25.81 -18.79 -132.26
N ALA A 98 25.95 -19.82 -131.41
CA ALA A 98 26.54 -21.10 -131.80
C ALA A 98 25.72 -21.79 -132.91
N GLN A 99 24.39 -21.75 -132.83
CA GLN A 99 23.49 -22.31 -133.84
C GLN A 99 23.55 -21.54 -135.16
N VAL A 100 23.57 -20.21 -135.16
CA VAL A 100 23.73 -19.40 -136.37
C VAL A 100 25.08 -19.65 -137.04
N VAL A 101 26.16 -19.76 -136.25
CA VAL A 101 27.48 -20.13 -136.78
C VAL A 101 27.44 -21.53 -137.37
N LYS A 102 26.76 -22.48 -136.73
CA LYS A 102 26.57 -23.85 -137.23
C LYS A 102 25.77 -23.87 -138.54
N GLU A 103 24.61 -23.20 -138.61
CA GLU A 103 23.77 -23.12 -139.80
C GLU A 103 24.49 -22.43 -140.97
N ARG A 104 25.23 -21.35 -140.70
CA ARG A 104 26.09 -20.71 -141.70
C ARG A 104 27.18 -21.67 -142.18
N ASN A 105 27.82 -22.40 -141.28
CA ASN A 105 28.83 -23.40 -141.61
C ASN A 105 28.20 -24.52 -142.47
N ASP A 106 27.07 -25.09 -142.06
CA ASP A 106 26.31 -26.09 -142.79
C ASP A 106 25.92 -25.59 -144.18
N LEU A 107 25.37 -24.38 -144.34
CA LEU A 107 25.02 -23.80 -145.65
C LEU A 107 26.24 -23.62 -146.56
N LEU A 108 27.40 -23.24 -146.00
CA LEU A 108 28.65 -23.15 -146.75
C LEU A 108 29.18 -24.51 -147.18
N HIS A 109 28.91 -25.59 -146.44
CA HIS A 109 29.32 -26.95 -146.78
C HIS A 109 28.25 -27.75 -147.57
N PHE A 110 26.98 -27.38 -147.51
CA PHE A 110 25.88 -28.07 -148.20
C PHE A 110 25.85 -27.76 -149.70
N ARG A 111 26.34 -26.58 -150.12
CA ARG A 111 26.40 -26.17 -151.54
C ARG A 111 27.61 -26.73 -152.32
N GLY A 112 28.23 -27.81 -151.83
CA GLY A 112 29.41 -28.41 -152.44
C GLY A 112 29.48 -29.94 -152.43
N SER A 113 28.45 -30.65 -151.97
CA SER A 113 28.50 -32.12 -151.85
C SER A 113 27.50 -32.83 -152.76
N SER A 114 27.84 -32.91 -154.04
CA SER A 114 27.31 -33.95 -154.95
C SER A 114 28.39 -35.01 -155.15
N ARG A 115 28.11 -36.21 -154.62
CA ARG A 115 28.75 -37.51 -154.87
C ARG A 115 30.24 -37.65 -154.50
N LYS A 116 30.49 -38.18 -153.30
CA LYS A 116 31.08 -39.53 -153.10
C LYS A 116 31.02 -39.97 -151.62
N LYS A 117 30.81 -41.27 -151.44
CA LYS A 117 30.52 -42.01 -150.21
C LYS A 117 31.83 -42.31 -149.46
N ALA A 118 31.93 -41.96 -148.17
CA ALA A 118 32.46 -42.83 -147.09
C ALA A 118 32.63 -42.08 -145.75
N THR A 119 32.09 -42.71 -144.70
CA THR A 119 32.60 -42.85 -143.31
C THR A 119 32.79 -41.63 -142.40
N ALA A 120 31.90 -41.58 -141.40
CA ALA A 120 32.15 -41.39 -139.97
C ALA A 120 33.31 -40.50 -139.50
N GLY A 121 32.94 -39.47 -138.71
CA GLY A 121 33.71 -39.01 -137.57
C GLY A 121 34.87 -38.06 -137.87
N ALA A 122 34.58 -36.77 -138.02
CA ALA A 122 35.47 -35.67 -137.60
C ALA A 122 34.77 -34.33 -137.78
N SER A 123 34.37 -33.73 -136.66
CA SER A 123 34.11 -32.30 -136.54
C SER A 123 35.39 -31.53 -136.87
N HIS A 124 35.46 -30.95 -138.05
CA HIS A 124 36.41 -29.87 -138.31
C HIS A 124 35.60 -28.65 -138.74
N PHE A 125 35.55 -27.65 -137.87
CA PHE A 125 35.24 -26.27 -138.24
C PHE A 125 36.30 -25.80 -139.24
N VAL A 126 36.16 -26.20 -140.50
CA VAL A 126 37.02 -25.72 -141.58
C VAL A 126 36.55 -24.32 -141.93
N TRP A 127 37.18 -23.32 -141.35
CA TRP A 127 37.10 -21.95 -141.86
C TRP A 127 37.63 -21.98 -143.31
N HIS A 128 36.71 -21.89 -144.28
CA HIS A 128 37.10 -21.84 -145.68
C HIS A 128 38.02 -20.63 -145.94
N ASN A 129 39.06 -20.82 -146.76
CA ASN A 129 39.91 -19.75 -147.29
C ASN A 129 39.11 -18.65 -148.05
N CYS A 130 37.82 -18.89 -148.34
CA CYS A 130 36.88 -17.88 -148.83
C CYS A 130 36.61 -16.76 -147.80
N CYS A 131 36.72 -17.03 -146.49
CA CYS A 131 36.57 -16.03 -145.42
C CYS A 131 37.87 -15.29 -145.08
N LYS A 132 39.01 -15.70 -145.63
CA LYS A 132 40.34 -15.09 -145.38
C LYS A 132 40.54 -13.75 -146.08
N LYS A 133 39.62 -13.35 -146.99
CA LYS A 133 39.65 -12.05 -147.67
C LYS A 133 38.84 -10.94 -146.97
N ASN A 134 38.06 -11.27 -145.94
CA ASN A 134 37.35 -10.28 -145.11
C ASN A 134 37.90 -10.16 -143.67
N THR A 135 38.97 -10.89 -143.34
CA THR A 135 39.65 -10.79 -142.04
C THR A 135 40.49 -9.52 -141.89
N SER A 136 40.67 -8.72 -142.95
CA SER A 136 41.35 -7.41 -142.89
C SER A 136 40.47 -6.25 -142.40
N HIS A 137 39.19 -6.50 -142.10
CA HIS A 137 38.28 -5.50 -141.49
C HIS A 137 37.73 -5.90 -140.12
N ALA A 138 38.27 -6.95 -139.48
CA ALA A 138 37.90 -7.32 -138.12
C ALA A 138 38.85 -6.67 -137.08
N MET A 139 39.07 -5.37 -137.22
CA MET A 139 39.61 -4.52 -136.16
C MET A 139 38.73 -3.27 -136.13
N ASP A 140 37.53 -3.43 -135.58
CA ASP A 140 36.88 -2.30 -134.91
C ASP A 140 36.20 -2.81 -133.65
N LEU A 141 36.74 -2.27 -132.55
CA LEU A 141 36.32 -2.39 -131.19
C LEU A 141 34.88 -1.92 -131.04
N ALA A 142 33.94 -2.85 -131.01
CA ALA A 142 32.79 -2.72 -130.15
C ALA A 142 32.96 -3.80 -129.09
N PRO A 143 33.16 -3.47 -127.81
CA PRO A 143 33.00 -4.48 -126.77
C PRO A 143 31.59 -5.02 -126.99
N SER A 144 31.51 -6.30 -127.37
CA SER A 144 30.22 -6.92 -127.69
C SER A 144 29.30 -6.64 -126.51
N ILE A 145 28.04 -6.30 -126.78
CA ILE A 145 27.00 -6.14 -125.75
C ILE A 145 27.05 -7.33 -124.76
N LEU A 146 27.50 -8.51 -125.22
CA LEU A 146 27.74 -9.71 -124.39
C LEU A 146 28.86 -9.55 -123.35
N ALA A 147 29.98 -8.89 -123.65
CA ALA A 147 31.08 -8.66 -122.72
C ALA A 147 30.68 -7.65 -121.63
N PHE A 148 30.09 -6.51 -122.02
CA PHE A 148 29.56 -5.53 -121.06
C PHE A 148 28.43 -6.12 -120.19
N ARG A 149 27.53 -6.93 -120.77
CA ARG A 149 26.51 -7.67 -119.99
C ARG A 149 27.15 -8.69 -119.04
N GLY A 150 28.23 -9.35 -119.44
CA GLY A 150 28.96 -10.30 -118.61
C GLY A 150 29.63 -9.66 -117.40
N GLU A 151 30.34 -8.54 -117.59
CA GLU A 151 31.01 -7.80 -116.51
C GLU A 151 30.01 -7.19 -115.53
N LYS A 152 28.92 -6.58 -116.02
CA LYS A 152 27.85 -6.05 -115.16
C LYS A 152 27.14 -7.15 -114.37
N LEU A 153 26.96 -8.32 -114.96
CA LEU A 153 26.40 -9.49 -114.27
C LEU A 153 27.36 -10.05 -113.21
N GLN A 154 28.67 -10.02 -113.47
CA GLN A 154 29.68 -10.44 -112.50
C GLN A 154 29.78 -9.44 -111.34
N GLU A 155 29.71 -8.13 -111.60
CA GLU A 155 29.67 -7.08 -110.58
C GLU A 155 28.40 -7.18 -109.71
N ALA A 156 27.23 -7.38 -110.33
CA ALA A 156 25.98 -7.63 -109.60
C ALA A 156 26.04 -8.93 -108.79
N THR A 157 26.69 -9.98 -109.28
CA THR A 157 26.85 -11.25 -108.54
C THR A 157 27.73 -11.04 -107.29
N LYS A 158 28.84 -10.31 -107.40
CA LYS A 158 29.68 -9.97 -106.24
C LYS A 158 28.94 -9.11 -105.22
N GLN A 159 28.14 -8.13 -105.67
CA GLN A 159 27.30 -7.33 -104.76
C GLN A 159 26.25 -8.18 -104.05
N ILE A 160 25.64 -9.16 -104.74
CA ILE A 160 24.72 -10.11 -104.13
C ILE A 160 25.43 -10.98 -103.08
N GLU A 161 26.64 -11.47 -103.36
CA GLU A 161 27.43 -12.26 -102.40
C GLU A 161 27.75 -11.48 -101.13
N ILE A 162 28.21 -10.22 -101.26
CA ILE A 162 28.49 -9.33 -100.12
C ILE A 162 27.21 -9.07 -99.30
N LEU A 163 26.10 -8.75 -99.97
CA LEU A 163 24.82 -8.52 -99.29
C LEU A 163 24.27 -9.78 -98.62
N GLN A 164 24.50 -10.97 -99.18
CA GLN A 164 24.10 -12.23 -98.57
C GLN A 164 24.92 -12.54 -97.31
N GLU A 165 26.22 -12.25 -97.32
CA GLU A 165 27.07 -12.41 -96.15
C GLU A 165 26.69 -11.43 -95.03
N GLU A 166 26.41 -10.17 -95.37
CA GLU A 166 25.92 -9.17 -94.41
C GLU A 166 24.58 -9.57 -93.79
N VAL A 167 23.61 -10.04 -94.60
CA VAL A 167 22.33 -10.56 -94.08
C VAL A 167 22.55 -11.75 -93.14
N ARG A 168 23.47 -12.65 -93.47
CA ARG A 168 23.81 -13.79 -92.61
C ARG A 168 24.41 -13.35 -91.28
N ASN A 169 25.30 -12.36 -91.28
CA ASN A 169 25.90 -11.82 -90.06
C ASN A 169 24.85 -11.13 -89.17
N GLN A 170 23.95 -10.34 -89.76
CA GLN A 170 22.83 -9.72 -89.04
C GLN A 170 21.87 -10.76 -88.45
N GLU A 171 21.62 -11.87 -89.16
CA GLU A 171 20.80 -12.97 -88.64
C GLU A 171 21.47 -13.71 -87.45
N LEU A 172 22.80 -13.81 -87.43
CA LEU A 172 23.53 -14.36 -86.29
C LEU A 172 23.45 -13.42 -85.08
N LEU A 173 23.70 -12.12 -85.28
CA LEU A 173 23.58 -11.10 -84.23
C LEU A 173 22.16 -11.07 -83.64
N ARG A 174 21.12 -11.16 -84.49
CA ARG A 174 19.73 -11.25 -84.03
C ARG A 174 19.50 -12.48 -83.14
N LYS A 175 20.02 -13.64 -83.51
CA LYS A 175 19.87 -14.88 -82.70
C LYS A 175 20.58 -14.77 -81.35
N GLU A 176 21.75 -14.15 -81.31
CA GLU A 176 22.48 -13.92 -80.07
C GLU A 176 21.76 -12.92 -79.17
N LEU A 177 21.25 -11.82 -79.74
CA LEU A 177 20.40 -10.85 -79.04
C LEU A 177 19.14 -11.52 -78.47
N ASP A 178 18.44 -12.34 -79.27
CA ASP A 178 17.26 -13.10 -78.82
C ASP A 178 17.60 -14.07 -77.67
N PHE A 179 18.78 -14.69 -77.71
CA PHE A 179 19.24 -15.55 -76.63
C PHE A 179 19.52 -14.77 -75.35
N LEU A 180 20.25 -13.65 -75.45
CA LEU A 180 20.56 -12.79 -74.31
C LEU A 180 19.29 -12.21 -73.69
N LEU A 181 18.34 -11.71 -74.50
CA LEU A 181 17.03 -11.23 -74.03
C LEU A 181 16.25 -12.33 -73.30
N LYS A 182 16.22 -13.56 -73.82
CA LYS A 182 15.55 -14.68 -73.14
C LYS A 182 16.24 -15.06 -71.84
N LYS A 183 17.57 -14.96 -71.77
CA LYS A 183 18.33 -15.25 -70.55
C LYS A 183 18.04 -14.18 -69.48
N THR A 184 18.15 -12.90 -69.81
CA THR A 184 17.87 -11.80 -68.89
C THR A 184 16.43 -11.81 -68.41
N GLN A 185 15.47 -12.12 -69.30
CA GLN A 185 14.06 -12.27 -68.92
C GLN A 185 13.86 -13.39 -67.89
N ARG A 186 14.49 -14.56 -68.07
CA ARG A 186 14.38 -15.66 -67.09
C ARG A 186 15.02 -15.31 -65.74
N GLU A 187 16.16 -14.63 -65.76
CA GLU A 187 16.82 -14.17 -64.54
C GLU A 187 15.95 -13.15 -63.78
N HIS A 188 15.34 -12.20 -64.51
CA HIS A 188 14.37 -11.26 -63.96
C HIS A 188 13.14 -11.98 -63.38
N ASP A 189 12.52 -12.89 -64.13
CA ASP A 189 11.34 -13.65 -63.66
C ASP A 189 11.65 -14.50 -62.43
N SER A 190 12.85 -15.10 -62.38
CA SER A 190 13.32 -15.83 -61.20
C SER A 190 13.49 -14.92 -59.99
N LYS A 191 14.05 -13.73 -60.17
CA LYS A 191 14.20 -12.72 -59.11
C LYS A 191 12.83 -12.26 -58.60
N VAL A 192 11.92 -11.90 -59.49
CA VAL A 192 10.54 -11.50 -59.15
C VAL A 192 9.81 -12.62 -58.40
N ALA A 193 9.98 -13.88 -58.81
CA ALA A 193 9.39 -15.02 -58.12
C ALA A 193 9.96 -15.22 -56.71
N ALA A 194 11.27 -15.03 -56.51
CA ALA A 194 11.91 -15.09 -55.20
C ALA A 194 11.41 -13.95 -54.30
N ASP A 195 11.36 -12.72 -54.82
CA ASP A 195 10.87 -11.54 -54.09
C ASP A 195 9.40 -11.72 -53.68
N ARG A 196 8.54 -12.25 -54.56
CA ARG A 196 7.15 -12.58 -54.22
C ARG A 196 7.04 -13.56 -53.06
N ARG A 197 7.85 -14.63 -53.03
CA ARG A 197 7.86 -15.59 -51.92
C ARG A 197 8.33 -14.95 -50.62
N HIS A 198 9.36 -14.11 -50.70
CA HIS A 198 9.85 -13.38 -49.54
C HIS A 198 8.79 -12.42 -48.98
N ILE A 199 8.10 -11.67 -49.84
CA ILE A 199 6.98 -10.80 -49.45
C ILE A 199 5.87 -11.61 -48.76
N GLN A 200 5.44 -12.74 -49.34
CA GLN A 200 4.42 -13.61 -48.73
C GLN A 200 4.86 -14.14 -47.35
N GLN A 201 6.14 -14.47 -47.18
CA GLN A 201 6.68 -14.88 -45.89
C GLN A 201 6.61 -13.74 -44.86
N LEU A 202 6.98 -12.52 -45.25
CA LEU A 202 6.88 -11.34 -44.39
C LEU A 202 5.44 -11.02 -44.03
N GLU A 203 4.50 -11.07 -44.98
CA GLU A 203 3.07 -10.88 -44.72
C GLU A 203 2.54 -11.90 -43.70
N LYS A 204 2.93 -13.18 -43.84
CA LYS A 204 2.57 -14.22 -42.87
C LYS A 204 3.12 -13.91 -41.48
N GLN A 205 4.36 -13.44 -41.38
CA GLN A 205 4.95 -13.04 -40.09
C GLN A 205 4.25 -11.82 -39.48
N ILE A 206 3.87 -10.84 -40.29
CA ILE A 206 3.13 -9.65 -39.84
C ILE A 206 1.76 -10.07 -39.28
N LEU A 207 1.03 -10.96 -39.96
CA LEU A 207 -0.26 -11.49 -39.50
C LEU A 207 -0.12 -12.30 -38.20
N GLN A 208 0.92 -13.13 -38.08
CA GLN A 208 1.17 -13.86 -36.84
C GLN A 208 1.47 -12.90 -35.68
N ARG A 209 2.28 -11.87 -35.92
CA ARG A 209 2.58 -10.85 -34.92
C ARG A 209 1.33 -10.06 -34.52
N SER A 210 0.50 -9.62 -35.46
CA SER A 210 -0.72 -8.86 -35.14
C SER A 210 -1.71 -9.67 -34.32
N ALA A 211 -1.88 -10.97 -34.61
CA ALA A 211 -2.71 -11.86 -33.81
C ALA A 211 -2.18 -12.03 -32.38
N LEU A 212 -0.86 -12.15 -32.22
CA LEU A 212 -0.22 -12.19 -30.90
C LEU A 212 -0.38 -10.87 -30.14
N TYR A 213 -0.19 -9.73 -30.78
CA TYR A 213 -0.41 -8.41 -30.16
C TYR A 213 -1.85 -8.24 -29.69
N SER A 214 -2.84 -8.54 -30.52
CA SER A 214 -4.25 -8.49 -30.13
C SER A 214 -4.57 -9.46 -28.97
N SER A 215 -3.94 -10.63 -28.93
CA SER A 215 -4.09 -11.55 -27.79
C SER A 215 -3.44 -11.02 -26.51
N LEU A 216 -2.29 -10.33 -26.61
CA LEU A 216 -1.62 -9.73 -25.46
C LEU A 216 -2.40 -8.54 -24.93
N GLU A 217 -2.94 -7.69 -25.80
CA GLU A 217 -3.82 -6.57 -25.43
C GLU A 217 -5.04 -7.07 -24.65
N ARG A 218 -5.72 -8.12 -25.13
CA ARG A 218 -6.85 -8.71 -24.40
C ARG A 218 -6.46 -9.23 -23.01
N LYS A 219 -5.35 -9.95 -22.91
CA LYS A 219 -4.83 -10.44 -21.61
C LYS A 219 -4.46 -9.29 -20.68
N LEU A 220 -3.91 -8.20 -21.22
CA LEU A 220 -3.57 -7.01 -20.46
C LEU A 220 -4.85 -6.39 -19.86
N TYR A 221 -5.90 -6.22 -20.68
CA TYR A 221 -7.20 -5.73 -20.19
C TYR A 221 -7.83 -6.65 -19.14
N GLU A 222 -7.73 -7.98 -19.32
CA GLU A 222 -8.19 -8.95 -18.31
C GLU A 222 -7.45 -8.78 -16.97
N VAL A 223 -6.12 -8.64 -17.02
CA VAL A 223 -5.29 -8.42 -15.83
C VAL A 223 -5.61 -7.08 -15.17
N GLU A 224 -5.73 -5.99 -15.93
CA GLU A 224 -6.13 -4.67 -15.41
C GLU A 224 -7.51 -4.73 -14.73
N SER A 225 -8.47 -5.45 -15.32
CA SER A 225 -9.80 -5.63 -14.75
C SER A 225 -9.75 -6.40 -13.42
N VAL A 226 -8.97 -7.49 -13.35
CA VAL A 226 -8.80 -8.27 -12.12
C VAL A 226 -8.11 -7.45 -11.04
N ILE A 227 -7.09 -6.65 -11.39
CA ILE A 227 -6.42 -5.75 -10.43
C ILE A 227 -7.41 -4.71 -9.90
N ALA A 228 -8.18 -4.05 -10.77
CA ALA A 228 -9.17 -3.07 -10.34
C ALA A 228 -10.25 -3.67 -9.41
N GLN A 229 -10.69 -4.91 -9.68
CA GLN A 229 -11.59 -5.63 -8.79
C GLN A 229 -10.91 -5.95 -7.45
N HIS A 230 -9.66 -6.40 -7.47
CA HIS A 230 -8.90 -6.68 -6.27
C HIS A 230 -8.73 -5.44 -5.39
N ASP A 231 -8.32 -4.31 -5.98
CA ASP A 231 -8.16 -3.04 -5.27
C ASP A 231 -9.47 -2.61 -4.62
N LYS A 232 -10.59 -2.74 -5.34
CA LYS A 232 -11.92 -2.48 -4.77
C LYS A 232 -12.23 -3.37 -3.56
N THR A 233 -11.98 -4.68 -3.67
CA THR A 233 -12.19 -5.60 -2.53
C THR A 233 -11.28 -5.27 -1.34
N LYS A 234 -10.04 -4.84 -1.59
CA LYS A 234 -9.11 -4.44 -0.54
C LYS A 234 -9.52 -3.14 0.13
N GLU A 235 -10.02 -2.17 -0.61
CA GLU A 235 -10.58 -0.96 -0.04
C GLU A 235 -11.80 -1.26 0.87
N GLU A 236 -12.67 -2.17 0.44
CA GLU A 236 -13.80 -2.65 1.26
C GLU A 236 -13.31 -3.35 2.54
N GLU A 237 -12.35 -4.28 2.45
CA GLU A 237 -11.74 -4.94 3.61
C GLU A 237 -11.07 -3.93 4.58
N LEU A 238 -10.31 -2.96 4.04
CA LEU A 238 -9.66 -1.92 4.82
C LEU A 238 -10.69 -1.03 5.53
N SER A 239 -11.82 -0.73 4.88
CA SER A 239 -12.91 0.03 5.50
C SER A 239 -13.51 -0.72 6.71
N ILE A 240 -13.70 -2.04 6.59
CA ILE A 240 -14.22 -2.90 7.67
C ILE A 240 -13.23 -2.93 8.84
N VAL A 241 -11.94 -3.14 8.57
CA VAL A 241 -10.90 -3.16 9.60
C VAL A 241 -10.79 -1.80 10.29
N SER A 242 -10.82 -0.70 9.52
CA SER A 242 -10.77 0.67 10.06
C SER A 242 -11.97 0.96 10.96
N ASN A 243 -13.16 0.50 10.59
CA ASN A 243 -14.36 0.63 11.42
C ASN A 243 -14.23 -0.16 12.73
N ARG A 244 -13.76 -1.42 12.68
CA ARG A 244 -13.51 -2.23 13.87
C ARG A 244 -12.46 -1.63 14.81
N ILE A 245 -11.40 -1.04 14.26
CA ILE A 245 -10.38 -0.33 15.06
C ILE A 245 -11.02 0.85 15.78
N ARG A 246 -11.86 1.63 15.09
CA ARG A 246 -12.56 2.77 15.69
C ARG A 246 -13.52 2.35 16.81
N GLU A 247 -14.26 1.25 16.60
CA GLU A 247 -15.13 0.66 17.62
C GLU A 247 -14.33 0.19 18.84
N ALA A 248 -13.21 -0.51 18.63
CA ALA A 248 -12.34 -0.97 19.71
C ALA A 248 -11.70 0.20 20.47
N GLN A 249 -11.30 1.27 19.78
CA GLN A 249 -10.79 2.49 20.41
C GLN A 249 -11.84 3.18 21.26
N ALA A 250 -13.09 3.28 20.78
CA ALA A 250 -14.19 3.84 21.55
C ALA A 250 -14.49 2.99 22.80
N PHE A 251 -14.49 1.67 22.67
CA PHE A 251 -14.68 0.75 23.79
C PHE A 251 -13.54 0.84 24.82
N ASN A 252 -12.28 0.95 24.38
CA ASN A 252 -11.15 1.16 25.28
C ASN A 252 -11.25 2.50 26.02
N ALA A 253 -11.63 3.58 25.34
CA ALA A 253 -11.82 4.88 25.99
C ALA A 253 -12.93 4.82 27.07
N GLN A 254 -14.02 4.09 26.80
CA GLN A 254 -15.06 3.84 27.80
C GLN A 254 -14.52 3.07 29.01
N LEU A 255 -13.74 2.00 28.79
CA LEU A 255 -13.12 1.24 29.88
C LEU A 255 -12.09 2.05 30.67
N GLU A 256 -11.36 2.97 30.01
CA GLU A 256 -10.44 3.88 30.69
C GLU A 256 -11.19 4.86 31.60
N GLU A 257 -12.33 5.39 31.15
CA GLU A 257 -13.20 6.24 31.97
C GLU A 257 -13.80 5.48 33.17
N GLU A 258 -14.31 4.27 32.94
CA GLU A 258 -14.82 3.40 34.01
C GLU A 258 -13.74 3.04 35.03
N ASN A 259 -12.52 2.71 34.57
CA ASN A 259 -11.39 2.45 35.46
C ASN A 259 -10.99 3.70 36.27
N ALA A 260 -11.00 4.88 35.65
CA ALA A 260 -10.72 6.13 36.37
C ALA A 260 -11.76 6.41 37.46
N ALA A 261 -13.04 6.18 37.16
CA ALA A 261 -14.12 6.33 38.13
C ALA A 261 -14.00 5.33 39.29
N LEU A 262 -13.69 4.06 39.01
CA LEU A 262 -13.45 3.05 40.04
C LEU A 262 -12.23 3.38 40.89
N HIS A 263 -11.15 3.89 40.29
CA HIS A 263 -9.98 4.34 41.04
C HIS A 263 -10.31 5.47 42.02
N GLU A 264 -11.16 6.42 41.64
CA GLU A 264 -11.59 7.45 42.59
C GLU A 264 -12.48 6.90 43.70
N GLN A 265 -13.36 5.94 43.41
CA GLN A 265 -14.13 5.26 44.46
C GLN A 265 -13.21 4.54 45.45
N VAL A 266 -12.18 3.84 44.98
CA VAL A 266 -11.21 3.16 45.86
C VAL A 266 -10.45 4.16 46.72
N LYS A 267 -10.03 5.30 46.17
CA LYS A 267 -9.39 6.36 46.96
C LYS A 267 -10.32 6.91 48.04
N GLY A 268 -11.59 7.14 47.71
CA GLY A 268 -12.61 7.56 48.67
C GLY A 268 -12.78 6.54 49.81
N LEU A 269 -12.91 5.26 49.48
CA LEU A 269 -13.00 4.19 50.47
C LEU A 269 -11.74 4.04 51.32
N SER A 270 -10.56 4.24 50.74
CA SER A 270 -9.29 4.25 51.49
C SER A 270 -9.27 5.40 52.50
N PHE A 271 -9.69 6.59 52.10
CA PHE A 271 -9.79 7.74 53.00
C PHE A 271 -10.79 7.47 54.15
N ASP A 272 -11.95 6.92 53.84
CA ASP A 272 -12.94 6.55 54.86
C ASP A 272 -12.41 5.47 55.81
N HIS A 273 -11.68 4.48 55.28
CA HIS A 273 -11.02 3.45 56.09
C HIS A 273 -9.99 4.06 57.04
N ASP A 274 -9.12 4.94 56.54
CA ASP A 274 -8.09 5.59 57.34
C ASP A 274 -8.72 6.44 58.45
N ARG A 275 -9.77 7.20 58.13
CA ARG A 275 -10.55 7.98 59.09
C ARG A 275 -11.23 7.11 60.15
N LEU A 276 -11.82 5.97 59.75
CA LEU A 276 -12.43 5.04 60.70
C LEU A 276 -11.37 4.37 61.58
N THR A 277 -10.18 4.15 61.06
CA THR A 277 -9.04 3.61 61.83
C THR A 277 -8.58 4.63 62.87
N GLU A 278 -8.43 5.91 62.51
CA GLU A 278 -8.10 6.99 63.45
C GLU A 278 -9.16 7.13 64.56
N LEU A 279 -10.45 7.16 64.20
CA LEU A 279 -11.54 7.19 65.18
C LEU A 279 -11.53 5.97 66.10
N LEU A 280 -11.20 4.79 65.57
CA LEU A 280 -11.07 3.59 66.39
C LEU A 280 -9.91 3.74 67.37
N GLU A 281 -8.75 4.23 66.94
CA GLU A 281 -7.60 4.50 67.80
C GLU A 281 -7.97 5.47 68.93
N GLU A 282 -8.57 6.63 68.62
CA GLU A 282 -9.04 7.61 69.62
C GLU A 282 -10.06 7.01 70.61
N THR A 283 -10.99 6.19 70.11
CA THR A 283 -11.98 5.51 70.95
C THR A 283 -11.30 4.46 71.85
N THR A 284 -10.25 3.81 71.36
CA THR A 284 -9.49 2.82 72.13
C THR A 284 -8.64 3.48 73.21
N GLU A 285 -8.01 4.62 72.90
CA GLU A 285 -7.27 5.44 73.86
C GLU A 285 -8.17 5.99 74.96
N SER A 286 -9.32 6.58 74.60
CA SER A 286 -10.29 7.06 75.58
C SER A 286 -10.86 5.94 76.46
N LYS A 287 -11.15 4.77 75.88
CA LYS A 287 -11.51 3.57 76.64
C LYS A 287 -10.43 3.19 77.66
N ASN A 288 -9.16 3.20 77.26
CA ASN A 288 -8.05 2.86 78.17
C ASN A 288 -7.93 3.88 79.31
N LEU A 289 -8.06 5.19 79.02
CA LEU A 289 -8.09 6.22 80.04
C LEU A 289 -9.24 6.03 81.04
N PHE A 290 -10.44 5.66 80.57
CA PHE A 290 -11.55 5.34 81.47
C PHE A 290 -11.28 4.09 82.32
N ALA A 291 -10.63 3.06 81.75
CA ALA A 291 -10.23 1.89 82.51
C ALA A 291 -9.24 2.26 83.63
N GLU A 292 -8.22 3.06 83.33
CA GLU A 292 -7.28 3.57 84.33
C GLU A 292 -7.98 4.38 85.44
N GLN A 293 -8.94 5.25 85.07
CA GLN A 293 -9.73 6.01 86.05
C GLN A 293 -10.58 5.11 86.95
N ILE A 294 -11.18 4.05 86.38
CA ILE A 294 -11.94 3.06 87.14
C ILE A 294 -11.03 2.31 88.11
N ASP A 295 -9.84 1.91 87.69
CA ASP A 295 -8.86 1.23 88.54
C ASP A 295 -8.41 2.15 89.70
N GLU A 296 -8.06 3.40 89.42
CA GLU A 296 -7.73 4.40 90.46
C GLU A 296 -8.86 4.62 91.47
N LEU A 297 -10.11 4.74 90.98
CA LEU A 297 -11.28 4.89 91.84
C LEU A 297 -11.52 3.65 92.70
N THR A 298 -11.27 2.47 92.13
CA THR A 298 -11.39 1.19 92.83
C THR A 298 -10.34 1.07 93.95
N GLU A 299 -9.09 1.46 93.69
CA GLU A 299 -8.04 1.52 94.72
C GLU A 299 -8.39 2.52 95.83
N LYS A 300 -8.87 3.72 95.48
CA LYS A 300 -9.33 4.71 96.47
C LYS A 300 -10.48 4.18 97.32
N TYR A 301 -11.45 3.51 96.69
CA TYR A 301 -12.57 2.88 97.39
C TYR A 301 -12.08 1.82 98.37
N GLN A 302 -11.21 0.91 97.94
CA GLN A 302 -10.63 -0.14 98.80
C GLN A 302 -9.82 0.46 99.96
N SER A 303 -9.04 1.53 99.71
CA SER A 303 -8.32 2.25 100.76
C SER A 303 -9.27 2.83 101.81
N LEU A 304 -10.31 3.55 101.36
CA LEU A 304 -11.32 4.13 102.25
C LEU A 304 -12.12 3.05 102.99
N GLU A 305 -12.42 1.94 102.34
CA GLU A 305 -13.08 0.79 102.96
C GLU A 305 -12.21 0.18 104.05
N SER A 306 -10.90 0.01 103.82
CA SER A 306 -9.95 -0.47 104.82
C SER A 306 -9.80 0.50 106.01
N GLU A 307 -9.84 1.82 105.77
CA GLU A 307 -9.85 2.83 106.82
C GLU A 307 -11.15 2.76 107.63
N ALA A 308 -12.30 2.62 106.96
CA ALA A 308 -13.59 2.46 107.61
C ALA A 308 -13.65 1.18 108.45
N GLU A 309 -13.06 0.07 107.98
CA GLU A 309 -12.92 -1.17 108.76
C GLU A 309 -12.00 -0.99 109.97
N ALA A 310 -10.89 -0.28 109.83
CA ALA A 310 -9.99 0.04 110.94
C ALA A 310 -10.69 0.90 112.01
N LEU A 311 -11.41 1.95 111.60
CA LEU A 311 -12.21 2.79 112.48
C LEU A 311 -13.33 1.99 113.17
N ARG A 312 -14.02 1.09 112.44
CA ARG A 312 -14.99 0.18 113.03
C ARG A 312 -14.35 -0.74 114.08
N SER A 313 -13.18 -1.30 113.79
CA SER A 313 -12.44 -2.14 114.75
C SER A 313 -11.99 -1.35 115.98
N GLU A 314 -11.61 -0.08 115.83
CA GLU A 314 -11.27 0.80 116.96
C GLU A 314 -12.49 1.09 117.82
N ILE A 315 -13.63 1.41 117.20
CA ILE A 315 -14.92 1.57 117.91
C ILE A 315 -15.27 0.29 118.67
N ASP A 316 -15.16 -0.88 118.04
CA ASP A 316 -15.44 -2.16 118.69
C ASP A 316 -14.50 -2.42 119.88
N MET A 317 -13.21 -2.09 119.77
CA MET A 317 -12.25 -2.17 120.87
C MET A 317 -12.61 -1.23 122.03
N LEU A 318 -12.88 0.05 121.73
CA LEU A 318 -13.29 1.05 122.73
C LEU A 318 -14.57 0.63 123.44
N GLN A 319 -15.56 0.11 122.71
CA GLN A 319 -16.83 -0.34 123.27
C GLN A 319 -16.68 -1.63 124.08
N SER A 320 -15.98 -2.64 123.54
CA SER A 320 -15.92 -3.97 124.14
C SER A 320 -14.93 -4.07 125.30
N LYS A 321 -13.82 -3.33 125.25
CA LYS A 321 -12.74 -3.42 126.23
C LYS A 321 -12.77 -2.23 127.18
N ASP A 322 -12.56 -1.02 126.68
CA ASP A 322 -12.36 0.13 127.56
C ASP A 322 -13.65 0.53 128.29
N ILE A 323 -14.77 0.67 127.55
CA ILE A 323 -16.05 1.02 128.17
C ILE A 323 -16.54 -0.09 129.09
N ASN A 324 -16.39 -1.36 128.73
CA ASN A 324 -16.81 -2.47 129.60
C ASN A 324 -15.89 -2.66 130.81
N ASP A 325 -14.58 -2.42 130.68
CA ASP A 325 -13.64 -2.42 131.81
C ASP A 325 -13.98 -1.27 132.76
N ILE A 326 -14.24 -0.07 132.24
CA ILE A 326 -14.73 1.08 133.02
C ILE A 326 -16.05 0.71 133.71
N ARG A 327 -17.04 0.17 132.99
CA ARG A 327 -18.31 -0.29 133.58
C ARG A 327 -18.09 -1.31 134.67
N SER A 328 -17.18 -2.27 134.48
CA SER A 328 -16.84 -3.30 135.46
C SER A 328 -16.13 -2.72 136.69
N GLN A 329 -15.21 -1.77 136.51
CA GLN A 329 -14.53 -1.06 137.60
C GLN A 329 -15.51 -0.20 138.41
N TYR A 330 -16.41 0.53 137.75
CA TYR A 330 -17.45 1.30 138.42
C TYR A 330 -18.45 0.40 139.15
N ALA A 331 -18.88 -0.71 138.55
CA ALA A 331 -19.72 -1.71 139.21
C ALA A 331 -19.04 -2.26 140.48
N ALA A 332 -17.76 -2.66 140.38
CA ALA A 332 -16.98 -3.13 141.53
C ALA A 332 -16.81 -2.06 142.62
N ARG A 333 -16.67 -0.78 142.23
CA ARG A 333 -16.57 0.35 143.16
C ARG A 333 -17.91 0.62 143.85
N ILE A 334 -19.02 0.55 143.12
CA ILE A 334 -20.38 0.66 143.67
C ILE A 334 -20.63 -0.48 144.67
N ASP A 335 -20.29 -1.73 144.32
CA ASP A 335 -20.43 -2.88 145.23
C ASP A 335 -19.64 -2.71 146.52
N ARG A 336 -18.41 -2.20 146.45
CA ARG A 336 -17.61 -1.88 147.65
C ARG A 336 -18.28 -0.81 148.50
N LEU A 337 -18.74 0.27 147.88
CA LEU A 337 -19.44 1.34 148.59
C LEU A 337 -20.75 0.86 149.22
N GLN A 338 -21.50 -0.03 148.56
CA GLN A 338 -22.70 -0.65 149.13
C GLN A 338 -22.37 -1.52 150.34
N LYS A 339 -21.30 -2.33 150.27
CA LYS A 339 -20.82 -3.13 151.42
C LYS A 339 -20.36 -2.26 152.59
N ASP A 340 -19.59 -1.21 152.32
CA ASP A 340 -19.15 -0.26 153.34
C ASP A 340 -20.33 0.49 153.98
N ASN A 341 -21.35 0.84 153.18
CA ASN A 341 -22.54 1.51 153.67
C ASN A 341 -23.41 0.55 154.51
N ALA A 342 -23.58 -0.70 154.07
CA ALA A 342 -24.25 -1.74 154.85
C ALA A 342 -23.52 -2.02 156.19
N ALA A 343 -22.19 -2.04 156.18
CA ALA A 343 -21.38 -2.17 157.41
C ALA A 343 -21.55 -0.96 158.35
N ARG A 344 -21.59 0.27 157.80
CA ARG A 344 -21.91 1.48 158.58
C ARG A 344 -23.33 1.47 159.12
N GLU A 345 -24.31 1.08 158.33
CA GLU A 345 -25.70 0.93 158.80
C GLU A 345 -25.80 -0.11 159.92
N GLN A 346 -25.08 -1.22 159.82
CA GLN A 346 -25.05 -2.24 160.86
C GLN A 346 -24.38 -1.73 162.15
N ASN A 347 -23.27 -0.99 162.04
CA ASN A 347 -22.64 -0.31 163.17
C ASN A 347 -23.60 0.72 163.81
N LEU A 348 -24.30 1.52 162.99
CA LEU A 348 -25.30 2.48 163.49
C LEU A 348 -26.47 1.78 164.19
N ARG A 349 -26.93 0.63 163.67
CA ARG A 349 -27.96 -0.19 164.32
C ARG A 349 -27.49 -0.73 165.67
N GLN A 350 -26.26 -1.22 165.76
CA GLN A 350 -25.67 -1.66 167.03
C GLN A 350 -25.54 -0.52 168.04
N GLU A 351 -25.17 0.68 167.58
CA GLU A 351 -25.09 1.88 168.42
C GLU A 351 -26.48 2.32 168.92
N ILE A 352 -27.50 2.27 168.04
CA ILE A 352 -28.91 2.53 168.41
C ILE A 352 -29.40 1.51 169.45
N ASP A 353 -29.08 0.23 169.29
CA ASP A 353 -29.48 -0.81 170.25
C ASP A 353 -28.77 -0.64 171.60
N ARG A 354 -27.51 -0.19 171.61
CA ARG A 354 -26.79 0.18 172.84
C ARG A 354 -27.48 1.35 173.56
N VAL A 355 -27.80 2.41 172.83
CA VAL A 355 -28.48 3.60 173.37
C VAL A 355 -29.88 3.25 173.89
N ARG A 356 -30.62 2.36 173.21
CA ARG A 356 -31.91 1.85 173.69
C ARG A 356 -31.79 1.08 175.01
N GLN A 357 -30.75 0.26 175.18
CA GLN A 357 -30.51 -0.43 176.44
C GLN A 357 -30.14 0.53 177.58
N GLU A 358 -29.41 1.60 177.30
CA GLU A 358 -29.08 2.65 178.27
C GLU A 358 -30.33 3.45 178.71
N LEU A 359 -31.26 3.74 177.80
CA LEU A 359 -32.54 4.38 178.11
C LEU A 359 -33.44 3.50 178.98
N LYS A 360 -33.52 2.20 178.67
CA LYS A 360 -34.36 1.25 179.43
C LYS A 360 -33.92 1.12 180.89
N LYS A 361 -32.60 1.13 181.15
CA LYS A 361 -32.03 1.14 182.50
C LYS A 361 -32.31 2.42 183.29
N ARG A 362 -32.50 3.55 182.59
CA ARG A 362 -32.88 4.84 183.22
C ARG A 362 -34.35 4.85 183.63
N ASP A 363 -35.24 4.40 182.74
CA ASP A 363 -36.68 4.43 182.97
C ASP A 363 -37.13 3.46 184.09
N GLU A 364 -36.43 2.32 184.26
CA GLU A 364 -36.69 1.38 185.37
C GLU A 364 -36.21 1.91 186.74
N SER A 365 -35.28 2.88 186.77
CA SER A 365 -34.72 3.45 188.02
C SER A 365 -35.57 4.58 188.64
N LEU A 366 -36.52 5.15 187.89
CA LEU A 366 -37.33 6.30 188.31
C LEU A 366 -38.75 5.95 188.81
N ALA A 367 -39.17 4.68 188.73
CA ALA A 367 -40.55 4.26 189.03
C ALA A 367 -40.81 3.78 190.48
N HIS A 368 -39.89 3.97 191.43
CA HIS A 368 -40.00 3.44 192.80
C HIS A 368 -39.94 4.45 193.96
N THR A 369 -39.96 5.77 193.72
CA THR A 369 -39.77 6.74 194.81
C THR A 369 -40.88 7.74 195.13
N LEU A 370 -41.94 7.98 194.35
CA LEU A 370 -42.92 8.99 194.78
C LEU A 370 -44.40 8.70 194.49
N SER A 371 -45.12 8.66 195.61
CA SER A 371 -46.56 8.57 195.84
C SER A 371 -47.07 9.95 196.31
N ALA A 372 -48.38 10.20 196.10
CA ALA A 372 -49.24 11.25 196.68
C ALA A 372 -49.42 12.63 195.99
N LEU A 373 -50.71 12.88 195.69
CA LEU A 373 -51.48 14.11 195.35
C LEU A 373 -51.56 14.67 193.90
N GLN A 374 -52.82 14.88 193.49
CA GLN A 374 -53.42 15.58 192.31
C GLN A 374 -52.86 17.02 192.06
N PRO A 375 -53.17 17.81 190.99
CA PRO A 375 -54.29 17.79 189.99
C PRO A 375 -53.91 18.21 188.51
N THR A 376 -54.92 18.53 187.69
CA THR A 376 -55.02 19.03 186.27
C THR A 376 -54.34 20.40 185.99
N PRO A 377 -54.44 21.13 184.81
CA PRO A 377 -54.62 20.88 183.34
C PRO A 377 -53.66 21.71 182.38
N LYS A 378 -53.81 21.57 181.04
CA LYS A 378 -53.54 22.50 179.88
C LYS A 378 -52.15 23.21 179.65
N GLY A 379 -51.61 23.09 178.41
CA GLY A 379 -51.14 24.25 177.60
C GLY A 379 -49.79 24.23 176.83
N ILE A 380 -49.85 24.09 175.48
CA ILE A 380 -49.11 24.80 174.38
C ILE A 380 -47.55 24.77 174.28
N SER A 381 -46.97 24.43 173.11
CA SER A 381 -46.18 25.34 172.21
C SER A 381 -45.42 24.66 171.05
N ARG A 382 -45.14 25.47 170.01
CA ARG A 382 -44.65 25.24 168.63
C ARG A 382 -43.13 24.97 168.49
N HIS A 383 -42.69 24.29 167.42
CA HIS A 383 -41.99 24.86 166.23
C HIS A 383 -41.22 23.84 165.36
N LEU A 384 -41.19 24.15 164.04
CA LEU A 384 -40.33 23.67 162.92
C LEU A 384 -38.82 23.99 163.13
N PRO A 385 -37.86 23.42 162.36
CA PRO A 385 -37.45 23.85 160.98
C PRO A 385 -37.03 22.67 160.04
N SER A 386 -37.03 22.69 158.69
CA SER A 386 -36.40 23.48 157.58
C SER A 386 -34.93 23.12 157.19
N GLY A 387 -34.71 22.78 155.89
CA GLY A 387 -33.43 22.73 155.13
C GLY A 387 -33.26 21.47 154.22
N ARG A 388 -33.52 21.45 152.89
CA ARG A 388 -32.66 21.76 151.68
C ARG A 388 -31.37 20.91 151.58
N THR A 389 -30.99 20.23 150.47
CA THR A 389 -30.59 20.65 149.07
C THR A 389 -30.48 19.42 148.10
N SER A 390 -30.93 19.45 146.83
CA SER A 390 -30.21 19.65 145.52
C SER A 390 -29.50 18.45 144.83
N GLY A 391 -29.74 18.27 143.52
CA GLY A 391 -28.92 17.55 142.49
C GLY A 391 -29.41 16.13 142.14
N LEU A 392 -29.84 15.74 140.92
CA LEU A 392 -29.31 15.70 139.53
C LEU A 392 -29.13 14.21 139.09
N GLU A 393 -29.32 13.95 137.78
CA GLU A 393 -29.12 12.69 137.01
C GLU A 393 -30.21 11.59 137.10
N SER A 394 -30.58 10.81 136.06
CA SER A 394 -30.24 10.75 134.63
C SER A 394 -31.19 9.78 133.87
N ILE A 395 -31.14 9.89 132.54
CA ILE A 395 -31.91 9.27 131.44
C ILE A 395 -31.63 7.75 131.26
N PRO A 396 -32.51 7.00 130.54
CA PRO A 396 -32.08 6.20 129.36
C PRO A 396 -33.03 6.43 128.15
N VAL A 397 -32.58 6.73 126.92
CA VAL A 397 -31.86 5.94 125.87
C VAL A 397 -32.79 5.07 125.00
N SER A 398 -32.56 5.19 123.68
CA SER A 398 -32.99 4.37 122.52
C SER A 398 -34.28 4.87 121.82
N SER A 399 -34.36 5.15 120.51
CA SER A 399 -33.58 4.68 119.36
C SER A 399 -33.76 5.60 118.14
N ASN A 400 -32.79 5.52 117.24
CA ASN A 400 -32.82 5.76 115.79
C ASN A 400 -32.32 7.08 115.20
N ASP A 401 -31.28 6.88 114.42
CA ASP A 401 -30.43 7.79 113.69
C ASP A 401 -31.05 8.33 112.40
N ALA A 402 -30.45 9.46 112.03
CA ALA A 402 -30.50 10.20 110.79
C ALA A 402 -30.48 9.35 109.49
N GLN A 403 -31.34 9.75 108.55
CA GLN A 403 -31.05 9.72 107.13
C GLN A 403 -31.15 11.15 106.57
N TRP A 404 -30.03 11.60 106.01
CA TRP A 404 -29.91 12.67 105.03
C TRP A 404 -30.68 12.20 103.77
N SER A 405 -31.27 13.01 102.90
CA SER A 405 -31.05 14.41 102.53
C SER A 405 -32.25 14.91 101.72
N ASP A 406 -32.49 16.20 101.84
CA ASP A 406 -33.41 17.05 101.07
C ASP A 406 -33.24 16.88 99.56
N GLY A 407 -34.35 16.67 98.86
CA GLY A 407 -34.45 16.71 97.40
C GLY A 407 -35.52 17.71 97.00
N ILE A 408 -35.15 18.99 96.90
CA ILE A 408 -35.95 20.06 96.32
C ILE A 408 -35.02 20.97 95.52
N PHE A 409 -35.13 20.93 94.19
CA PHE A 409 -35.20 22.13 93.35
C PHE A 409 -35.96 21.80 92.06
N ASP A 410 -37.10 22.47 91.93
CA ASP A 410 -37.95 22.58 90.75
C ASP A 410 -37.29 23.43 89.64
N ASP A 411 -37.60 23.03 88.41
CA ASP A 411 -38.13 23.82 87.28
C ASP A 411 -37.78 25.32 87.15
N ASP A 412 -37.13 25.66 86.03
CA ASP A 412 -37.39 26.89 85.27
C ASP A 412 -37.10 26.69 83.77
N ARG A 413 -38.16 26.31 83.05
CA ARG A 413 -38.80 27.08 81.95
C ARG A 413 -37.98 27.79 80.85
N GLN A 414 -38.32 27.39 79.62
CA GLN A 414 -38.87 28.21 78.52
C GLN A 414 -37.93 29.23 77.79
N PHE A 415 -38.11 29.67 76.54
CA PHE A 415 -39.28 29.78 75.66
C PHE A 415 -38.81 30.05 74.20
N GLU A 416 -39.67 29.64 73.26
CA GLU A 416 -40.13 30.37 72.06
C GLU A 416 -39.28 30.55 70.78
N SER A 417 -39.92 30.03 69.74
CA SER A 417 -39.90 30.35 68.32
C SER A 417 -40.13 31.82 67.96
N ASN A 418 -39.56 32.23 66.82
CA ASN A 418 -40.16 32.96 65.69
C ASN A 418 -39.10 32.93 64.55
N GLY A 419 -39.35 32.70 63.27
CA GLY A 419 -40.53 32.91 62.45
C GLY A 419 -40.16 33.88 61.32
N VAL A 420 -40.46 33.48 60.07
CA VAL A 420 -40.44 34.30 58.81
C VAL A 420 -39.03 34.53 58.21
N GLY A 421 -38.70 34.28 56.95
CA GLY A 421 -39.47 34.04 55.72
C GLY A 421 -38.90 34.94 54.62
N SER A 422 -38.57 34.40 53.44
CA SER A 422 -38.74 35.09 52.15
C SER A 422 -38.42 34.19 50.96
N SER A 423 -39.39 34.20 50.05
CA SER A 423 -39.49 33.58 48.74
C SER A 423 -38.99 34.50 47.61
N LEU A 424 -38.97 33.95 46.37
CA LEU A 424 -38.78 34.55 45.03
C LEU A 424 -37.39 34.21 44.42
N SER A 425 -37.24 33.79 43.16
CA SER A 425 -38.11 33.88 41.98
C SER A 425 -37.70 32.92 40.85
N ARG A 426 -38.65 32.68 39.95
CA ARG A 426 -38.58 31.93 38.69
C ARG A 426 -38.73 32.91 37.51
N SER A 427 -37.79 32.90 36.55
CA SER A 427 -37.88 33.42 35.17
C SER A 427 -36.79 32.69 34.36
N GLN A 428 -37.01 31.88 33.32
CA GLN A 428 -37.49 32.10 31.94
C GLN A 428 -36.71 33.11 31.07
N LEU A 429 -36.21 32.58 29.93
CA LEU A 429 -35.72 33.21 28.67
C LEU A 429 -34.32 33.89 28.77
N SER A 430 -33.37 33.78 27.84
CA SER A 430 -33.44 33.70 26.38
C SER A 430 -32.13 33.20 25.75
N VAL A 431 -32.28 32.67 24.53
CA VAL A 431 -31.33 32.52 23.42
C VAL A 431 -30.23 33.60 23.34
N SER A 432 -29.00 33.18 23.03
CA SER A 432 -28.07 33.93 22.18
C SER A 432 -27.02 32.99 21.56
N HIS A 433 -27.20 32.66 20.29
CA HIS A 433 -26.14 32.18 19.41
C HIS A 433 -25.16 33.34 19.18
N GLY A 434 -23.95 33.22 19.72
CA GLY A 434 -22.82 34.07 19.41
C GLY A 434 -21.88 33.33 18.47
N SER A 435 -21.94 33.71 17.20
CA SER A 435 -20.89 33.43 16.21
C SER A 435 -19.57 34.06 16.66
N PHE A 436 -18.49 33.28 16.60
CA PHE A 436 -17.13 33.79 16.41
C PHE A 436 -16.34 32.79 15.56
N ASP A 437 -16.24 33.10 14.27
CA ASP A 437 -15.07 32.80 13.48
C ASP A 437 -13.86 33.54 14.09
N LEU A 438 -12.73 32.84 14.25
CA LEU A 438 -11.40 33.26 13.79
C LEU A 438 -10.31 32.31 14.30
N SER A 439 -9.78 31.55 13.36
CA SER A 439 -8.35 31.38 13.05
C SER A 439 -7.31 31.30 14.19
N THR A 440 -6.64 30.16 14.26
CA THR A 440 -5.22 30.02 14.68
C THR A 440 -4.73 28.68 14.07
N SER A 441 -4.09 28.67 12.91
CA SER A 441 -2.64 28.82 12.64
C SER A 441 -1.72 27.89 13.44
N ALA A 442 -0.82 27.23 12.71
CA ALA A 442 0.24 26.29 13.09
C ALA A 442 -0.26 24.86 13.40
N GLY A 443 0.25 23.79 12.80
CA GLY A 443 1.36 23.61 11.89
C GLY A 443 1.60 22.10 11.73
N GLN A 444 2.60 21.77 10.89
CA GLN A 444 3.33 20.51 10.81
C GLN A 444 2.86 19.38 9.87
N ASN A 445 3.79 19.13 8.95
CA ASN A 445 4.29 17.84 8.48
C ASN A 445 3.69 17.24 7.21
N ARG A 446 4.15 17.80 6.09
CA ARG A 446 4.24 17.15 4.79
C ARG A 446 5.48 16.23 4.80
N PHE A 447 5.27 14.92 4.81
CA PHE A 447 6.31 13.92 4.53
C PHE A 447 6.35 13.68 3.02
N ASP A 448 7.44 14.08 2.36
CA ASP A 448 7.76 13.72 0.97
C ASP A 448 8.49 12.36 0.96
N LEU A 449 7.79 11.31 0.54
CA LEU A 449 8.39 10.03 0.13
C LEU A 449 8.29 9.90 -1.39
N SER A 450 9.22 10.50 -2.10
CA SER A 450 9.34 10.35 -3.56
C SER A 450 10.81 10.33 -3.99
N LYS A 451 11.59 9.35 -3.53
CA LYS A 451 12.93 9.09 -4.10
C LYS A 451 13.43 7.64 -4.11
N GLU A 452 12.61 6.65 -3.75
CA GLU A 452 13.06 5.24 -3.69
C GLU A 452 12.64 4.36 -4.89
N GLN A 453 11.85 4.86 -5.86
CA GLN A 453 11.39 4.03 -6.99
C GLN A 453 12.28 4.08 -8.24
N ALA A 454 13.29 4.95 -8.29
CA ALA A 454 14.17 5.09 -9.46
C ALA A 454 15.37 4.10 -9.47
N ARG A 455 15.63 3.35 -8.39
CA ARG A 455 16.79 2.45 -8.31
C ARG A 455 16.50 0.99 -8.69
N ILE A 456 15.24 0.58 -8.74
CA ILE A 456 14.89 -0.83 -9.05
C ILE A 456 14.91 -1.09 -10.57
N PHE A 457 14.71 -0.07 -11.41
CA PHE A 457 14.69 -0.23 -12.87
C PHE A 457 16.07 -0.20 -13.58
N GLN A 458 17.16 0.17 -12.89
CA GLN A 458 18.52 0.14 -13.46
C GLN A 458 19.31 -1.14 -13.15
N GLY A 459 18.88 -1.94 -12.17
CA GLY A 459 19.53 -3.22 -11.83
C GLY A 459 19.23 -4.36 -12.80
N ALA A 460 18.06 -4.36 -13.44
CA ALA A 460 17.61 -5.46 -14.30
C ALA A 460 18.17 -5.43 -15.74
N ARG A 461 18.84 -4.35 -16.15
CA ARG A 461 19.43 -4.22 -17.50
C ARG A 461 20.90 -4.69 -17.60
N ARG A 462 21.58 -4.96 -16.48
CA ARG A 462 22.99 -5.40 -16.50
C ARG A 462 23.19 -6.91 -16.39
N SER A 463 22.15 -7.68 -16.11
CA SER A 463 22.22 -9.15 -16.00
C SER A 463 21.93 -9.91 -17.29
N PHE A 464 21.49 -9.24 -18.37
CA PHE A 464 21.14 -9.91 -19.64
C PHE A 464 22.21 -9.79 -20.74
N GLN A 465 23.38 -9.22 -20.45
CA GLN A 465 24.48 -9.05 -21.43
C GLN A 465 25.74 -9.87 -21.11
N ARG A 466 25.64 -10.87 -20.22
CA ARG A 466 26.76 -11.78 -19.88
C ARG A 466 26.55 -13.25 -20.21
N SER A 467 25.48 -13.58 -20.93
CA SER A 467 25.28 -14.90 -21.54
C SER A 467 24.76 -14.76 -22.97
N GLN A 468 25.65 -14.39 -23.89
CA GLN A 468 25.67 -14.86 -25.28
C GLN A 468 27.11 -15.00 -25.73
#